data_AF-A0A517VX35-F1
#
_entry.id   AF-A0A517VX35-F1
#
_cell.length_a   1.000
_cell.length_b   1.000
_cell.length_c   1.000
_cell.angle_alpha   90.00
_cell.angle_beta   90.00
_cell.angle_gamma   90.00
#
_symmetry.space_group_name_H-M   'P 1'
#
loop_
_entity.id
_entity.type
_entity.pdbx_description
1 polymer ?
#
loop_
_entity_poly.entity_id
_entity_poly.type
_entity_poly.pdbx_seq_one_letter_code
_entity_poly.pdbx_strand_id
1 'polypeptide(L)'
;MRISMICLTCFSLSVLLFFGTATAFGENSPSQAKGNYVTWPWQVAVNQSSTPEIQAAASRLSKSLKSKWGSIYKANKNPGCCLWIEVGTWTPNPGEPGYLIVIQPGGALLMSTNTKQLNLAIDRLTKIKRIQGENTMLPVGVITSYPVISEK
;
A
#
# COMPACT_ATOMS: atom_id res chain seq x y z
N MET A 1 32.66 11.67 53.85
CA MET A 1 33.82 12.51 53.47
C MET A 1 34.02 12.33 51.96
N ARG A 2 34.00 13.29 51.04
CA ARG A 2 33.87 14.77 50.95
C ARG A 2 33.04 15.02 49.66
N ILE A 3 31.89 15.71 49.65
CA ILE A 3 31.66 17.15 49.42
C ILE A 3 32.54 17.78 48.32
N SER A 4 31.90 18.22 47.22
CA SER A 4 31.95 19.58 46.61
C SER A 4 31.43 19.55 45.16
N MET A 5 30.37 20.29 44.78
CA MET A 5 30.35 21.74 44.45
C MET A 5 31.22 22.03 43.20
N ILE A 6 30.85 22.76 42.13
CA ILE A 6 29.84 23.81 41.91
C ILE A 6 29.88 24.28 40.43
N CYS A 7 28.94 25.17 40.07
CA CYS A 7 28.91 26.14 38.96
C CYS A 7 28.33 25.63 37.63
N LEU A 8 27.08 25.91 37.26
CA LEU A 8 26.29 27.17 37.19
C LEU A 8 26.79 28.15 36.13
N THR A 9 25.81 28.73 35.41
CA THR A 9 25.83 29.79 34.38
C THR A 9 25.90 29.27 32.93
N CYS A 10 25.15 29.78 31.95
CA CYS A 10 24.22 30.90 31.89
C CYS A 10 23.37 30.80 30.60
N PHE A 11 22.12 31.28 30.68
CA PHE A 11 21.43 32.09 29.66
C PHE A 11 21.67 31.79 28.16
N SER A 12 20.63 31.30 27.46
CA SER A 12 20.03 32.16 26.43
C SER A 12 18.54 31.84 26.25
N LEU A 13 17.73 32.85 26.56
CA LEU A 13 16.34 32.98 26.17
C LEU A 13 16.36 33.45 24.71
N SER A 14 15.76 32.69 23.81
CA SER A 14 15.43 33.19 22.46
C SER A 14 14.02 32.73 22.12
N VAL A 15 13.08 33.55 22.54
CA VAL A 15 11.73 33.61 21.98
C VAL A 15 11.86 34.21 20.58
N LEU A 16 11.55 33.44 19.55
CA LEU A 16 11.03 34.00 18.30
C LEU A 16 9.88 33.13 17.80
N LEU A 17 8.71 33.69 18.05
CA LEU A 17 7.42 33.32 17.49
C LEU A 17 7.51 33.32 15.95
N PHE A 18 7.51 32.14 15.34
CA PHE A 18 7.02 32.00 13.97
C PHE A 18 5.55 31.63 14.04
N PHE A 19 4.69 32.65 14.06
CA PHE A 19 3.33 32.57 13.54
C PHE A 19 3.42 32.35 12.02
N GLY A 20 3.79 31.14 11.62
CA GLY A 20 3.56 30.65 10.27
C GLY A 20 2.10 30.22 10.20
N THR A 21 1.29 30.99 9.49
CA THR A 21 -0.04 30.56 9.04
C THR A 21 0.10 29.21 8.37
N ALA A 22 -0.27 28.14 9.08
CA ALA A 22 -0.52 26.85 8.48
C ALA A 22 -1.69 27.05 7.51
N THR A 23 -1.38 27.27 6.24
CA THR A 23 -2.32 26.94 5.17
C THR A 23 -2.54 25.44 5.29
N ALA A 24 -3.56 25.08 6.06
CA ALA A 24 -4.24 23.81 5.93
C ALA A 24 -4.76 23.76 4.50
N PHE A 25 -3.92 23.31 3.58
CA PHE A 25 -4.41 22.65 2.39
C PHE A 25 -5.25 21.51 2.94
N GLY A 26 -6.57 21.71 2.87
CA GLY A 26 -7.54 20.65 3.02
C GLY A 26 -7.16 19.60 2.01
N GLU A 27 -6.31 18.66 2.45
CA GLU A 27 -6.22 17.36 1.85
C GLU A 27 -7.65 16.84 1.99
N ASN A 28 -8.40 16.96 0.89
CA ASN A 28 -9.57 16.15 0.63
C ASN A 28 -9.07 14.71 0.73
N SER A 29 -8.91 14.22 1.96
CA SER A 29 -8.82 12.81 2.24
C SER A 29 -10.07 12.25 1.59
N PRO A 30 -9.94 11.48 0.49
CA PRO A 30 -11.11 10.83 -0.06
C PRO A 30 -11.69 10.06 1.10
N SER A 31 -12.91 10.44 1.48
CA SER A 31 -13.67 9.87 2.59
C SER A 31 -13.30 8.40 2.69
N GLN A 32 -12.67 7.98 3.78
CA GLN A 32 -12.45 6.56 4.01
C GLN A 32 -13.83 5.92 3.93
N ALA A 33 -14.16 5.34 2.77
CA ALA A 33 -15.35 4.56 2.62
C ALA A 33 -15.32 3.60 3.81
N LYS A 34 -16.44 3.50 4.54
CA LYS A 34 -16.66 2.37 5.45
C LYS A 34 -16.73 1.11 4.57
N GLY A 35 -15.58 0.72 4.02
CA GLY A 35 -15.44 -0.39 3.10
C GLY A 35 -15.62 -1.65 3.90
N ASN A 36 -16.33 -2.61 3.34
CA ASN A 36 -16.40 -3.95 3.90
C ASN A 36 -14.98 -4.54 3.86
N TYR A 37 -14.46 -4.98 5.00
CA TYR A 37 -13.15 -5.64 5.09
C TYR A 37 -13.35 -7.15 5.14
N VAL A 38 -12.45 -7.90 4.50
CA VAL A 38 -12.42 -9.36 4.54
C VAL A 38 -11.07 -9.84 5.03
N THR A 39 -11.08 -10.94 5.79
CA THR A 39 -9.86 -11.68 6.12
C THR A 39 -9.18 -12.13 4.84
N TRP A 40 -7.87 -11.95 4.76
CA TRP A 40 -7.07 -12.33 3.61
C TRP A 40 -6.21 -13.58 3.90
N PRO A 41 -6.69 -14.79 3.59
CA PRO A 41 -5.93 -16.02 3.82
C PRO A 41 -5.07 -16.43 2.61
N TRP A 42 -5.20 -15.72 1.49
CA TRP A 42 -4.70 -16.18 0.19
C TRP A 42 -3.26 -15.75 -0.11
N GLN A 43 -2.61 -16.51 -0.99
CA GLN A 43 -1.25 -16.23 -1.46
C GLN A 43 -1.22 -15.03 -2.41
N VAL A 44 -0.03 -14.44 -2.55
CA VAL A 44 0.29 -13.56 -3.68
C VAL A 44 0.80 -14.45 -4.82
N ALA A 45 0.26 -14.26 -6.01
CA ALA A 45 0.57 -15.05 -7.19
C ALA A 45 1.05 -14.17 -8.35
N VAL A 46 1.96 -14.71 -9.16
CA VAL A 46 2.53 -14.06 -10.37
C VAL A 46 2.58 -15.05 -11.52
N ASN A 47 2.67 -14.52 -12.75
CA ASN A 47 3.01 -15.37 -13.90
C ASN A 47 4.39 -16.02 -13.69
N GLN A 48 4.54 -17.31 -13.98
CA GLN A 48 5.82 -18.01 -13.88
C GLN A 48 6.92 -17.36 -14.75
N SER A 49 6.54 -16.73 -15.86
CA SER A 49 7.45 -16.02 -16.76
C SER A 49 7.73 -14.57 -16.34
N SER A 50 7.19 -14.11 -15.21
CA SER A 50 7.41 -12.76 -14.70
C SER A 50 8.89 -12.50 -14.44
N THR A 51 9.34 -11.28 -14.70
CA THR A 51 10.73 -10.88 -14.47
C THR A 51 11.13 -11.03 -12.99
N PRO A 52 12.43 -11.18 -12.67
CA PRO A 52 12.90 -11.24 -11.29
C PRO A 52 12.45 -10.03 -10.45
N GLU A 53 12.35 -8.86 -11.07
CA GLU A 53 11.88 -7.62 -10.41
C GLU A 53 10.42 -7.76 -9.92
N ILE A 54 9.53 -8.29 -10.76
CA ILE A 54 8.12 -8.54 -10.43
C ILE A 54 8.02 -9.61 -9.33
N GLN A 55 8.81 -10.69 -9.44
CA GLN A 55 8.84 -11.75 -8.42
C GLN A 55 9.32 -11.22 -7.05
N ALA A 56 10.31 -10.33 -7.04
CA ALA A 56 10.79 -9.68 -5.83
C ALA A 56 9.72 -8.75 -5.22
N ALA A 57 9.02 -7.96 -6.04
CA ALA A 57 7.92 -7.11 -5.60
C ALA A 57 6.77 -7.93 -5.01
N ALA A 58 6.35 -9.01 -5.68
CA ALA A 58 5.36 -9.96 -5.19
C ALA A 58 5.77 -10.58 -3.85
N SER A 59 7.05 -10.91 -3.69
CA SER A 59 7.58 -11.45 -2.44
C SER A 59 7.52 -10.43 -1.30
N ARG A 60 7.84 -9.15 -1.57
CA ARG A 60 7.66 -8.06 -0.59
C ARG A 60 6.20 -7.91 -0.18
N LEU A 61 5.28 -7.97 -1.15
CA LEU A 61 3.84 -7.90 -0.87
C LEU A 61 3.36 -9.08 -0.03
N SER A 62 3.77 -10.31 -0.37
CA SER A 62 3.39 -11.53 0.39
C SER A 62 3.81 -11.43 1.86
N LYS A 63 5.03 -10.93 2.12
CA LYS A 63 5.53 -10.64 3.48
C LYS A 63 4.71 -9.55 4.17
N SER A 64 4.41 -8.45 3.47
CA SER A 64 3.57 -7.37 4.01
C SER A 64 2.20 -7.89 4.42
N LEU A 65 1.58 -8.75 3.61
CA LEU A 65 0.26 -9.31 3.90
C LEU A 65 0.27 -10.41 4.98
N LYS A 66 1.44 -10.76 5.53
CA LYS A 66 1.60 -11.87 6.49
C LYS A 66 0.96 -13.17 5.97
N SER A 67 1.14 -13.45 4.68
CA SER A 67 0.62 -14.67 4.07
C SER A 67 1.12 -15.91 4.80
N LYS A 68 0.21 -16.79 5.22
CA LYS A 68 0.54 -18.03 5.95
C LYS A 68 1.35 -19.04 5.13
N TRP A 69 1.44 -18.83 3.82
CA TRP A 69 2.05 -19.78 2.88
C TRP A 69 3.54 -19.56 2.65
N GLY A 70 4.12 -18.48 3.19
CA GLY A 70 5.57 -18.25 3.24
C GLY A 70 6.27 -17.91 1.92
N SER A 71 5.63 -18.16 0.77
CA SER A 71 6.18 -17.86 -0.57
C SER A 71 5.13 -17.27 -1.51
N ILE A 72 5.58 -16.84 -2.69
CA ILE A 72 4.69 -16.45 -3.79
C ILE A 72 4.31 -17.68 -4.61
N TYR A 73 3.08 -17.73 -5.10
CA TYR A 73 2.64 -18.74 -6.03
C TYR A 73 3.02 -18.35 -7.47
N LYS A 74 3.61 -19.27 -8.23
CA LYS A 74 3.94 -19.06 -9.64
C LYS A 74 3.02 -19.93 -10.49
N ALA A 75 2.29 -19.33 -11.41
CA ALA A 75 1.37 -20.03 -12.29
C ALA A 75 1.42 -19.47 -13.72
N ASN A 76 0.92 -20.21 -14.70
CA ASN A 76 0.83 -19.70 -16.09
C ASN A 76 -0.32 -18.72 -16.32
N LYS A 77 -1.34 -18.77 -15.45
CA LYS A 77 -2.56 -17.96 -15.54
C LYS A 77 -3.10 -17.68 -14.13
N ASN A 78 -4.00 -16.70 -14.02
CA ASN A 78 -4.65 -16.35 -12.75
C ASN A 78 -5.37 -17.59 -12.16
N PRO A 79 -5.00 -18.05 -10.95
CA PRO A 79 -5.62 -19.21 -10.30
C PRO A 79 -6.97 -18.91 -9.63
N GLY A 80 -7.41 -17.64 -9.58
CA GLY A 80 -8.68 -17.22 -8.98
C GLY A 80 -8.63 -17.05 -7.46
N CYS A 81 -8.03 -17.99 -6.72
CA CYS A 81 -7.97 -17.99 -5.26
C CYS A 81 -6.70 -17.34 -4.66
N CYS A 82 -6.22 -16.25 -5.26
CA CYS A 82 -4.98 -15.56 -4.88
C CYS A 82 -5.10 -14.04 -5.11
N LEU A 83 -4.09 -13.28 -4.65
CA LEU A 83 -3.81 -11.95 -5.16
C LEU A 83 -2.91 -12.10 -6.38
N TRP A 84 -3.50 -12.08 -7.57
CA TRP A 84 -2.79 -12.19 -8.83
C TRP A 84 -2.22 -10.84 -9.26
N ILE A 85 -0.93 -10.80 -9.57
CA ILE A 85 -0.24 -9.60 -10.05
C ILE A 85 -0.03 -9.70 -11.57
N GLU A 86 -0.48 -8.67 -12.28
CA GLU A 86 -0.25 -8.45 -13.70
C GLU A 86 0.50 -7.13 -13.91
N VAL A 87 1.60 -7.21 -14.66
CA VAL A 87 2.35 -6.05 -15.11
C VAL A 87 2.44 -6.14 -16.62
N GLY A 88 1.96 -5.12 -17.33
CA GLY A 88 1.90 -5.14 -18.79
C GLY A 88 1.58 -3.78 -19.38
N THR A 89 1.38 -3.73 -20.69
CA THR A 89 1.18 -2.49 -21.46
C THR A 89 -0.20 -1.84 -21.27
N TRP A 90 -1.04 -2.38 -20.39
CA TRP A 90 -2.32 -1.78 -20.06
C TRP A 90 -2.13 -0.39 -19.43
N THR A 91 -2.94 0.57 -19.89
CA THR A 91 -3.01 1.93 -19.35
C THR A 91 -4.47 2.31 -19.09
N PRO A 92 -4.79 2.94 -17.94
CA PRO A 92 -6.10 3.51 -17.72
C PRO A 92 -6.34 4.71 -18.65
N ASN A 93 -7.59 4.90 -19.10
CA ASN A 93 -8.00 6.09 -19.85
C ASN A 93 -7.85 7.36 -18.97
N PRO A 94 -7.20 8.46 -19.42
CA PRO A 94 -6.83 8.82 -20.80
C PRO A 94 -5.44 8.41 -21.32
N GLY A 95 -4.80 7.39 -20.76
CA GLY A 95 -3.56 6.78 -21.28
C GLY A 95 -2.33 6.94 -20.37
N GLU A 96 -2.49 7.54 -19.19
CA GLU A 96 -1.40 7.72 -18.22
C GLU A 96 -1.10 6.42 -17.46
N PRO A 97 0.17 6.13 -17.12
CA PRO A 97 0.49 4.94 -16.32
C PRO A 97 -0.25 4.91 -14.98
N GLY A 98 -0.85 3.76 -14.66
CA GLY A 98 -1.57 3.60 -13.41
C GLY A 98 -1.62 2.17 -12.91
N TYR A 99 -2.36 1.97 -11.83
CA TYR A 99 -2.68 0.65 -11.28
C TYR A 99 -4.16 0.52 -10.93
N LEU A 100 -4.63 -0.72 -10.95
CA LEU A 100 -5.95 -1.15 -10.55
C LEU A 100 -5.80 -2.32 -9.57
N ILE A 101 -6.45 -2.25 -8.42
CA ILE A 101 -6.58 -3.34 -7.47
C ILE A 101 -8.05 -3.67 -7.31
N VAL A 102 -8.44 -4.89 -7.63
CA VAL A 102 -9.78 -5.43 -7.39
C VAL A 102 -9.67 -6.46 -6.28
N ILE A 103 -10.41 -6.28 -5.19
CA ILE A 103 -10.38 -7.17 -4.03
C ILE A 103 -11.78 -7.71 -3.78
N GLN A 104 -11.90 -9.03 -3.71
CA GLN A 104 -13.12 -9.77 -3.43
C GLN A 104 -12.84 -10.85 -2.37
N PRO A 105 -13.84 -11.36 -1.64
CA PRO A 105 -13.64 -12.40 -0.62
C PRO A 105 -12.88 -13.65 -1.12
N GLY A 106 -13.03 -14.00 -2.40
CA GLY A 106 -12.41 -15.18 -3.02
C GLY A 106 -11.04 -14.94 -3.66
N GLY A 107 -10.59 -13.70 -3.83
CA GLY A 107 -9.39 -13.41 -4.60
C GLY A 107 -9.22 -11.91 -4.90
N ALA A 108 -8.08 -11.58 -5.49
CA ALA A 108 -7.75 -10.21 -5.85
C ALA A 108 -6.93 -10.16 -7.13
N LEU A 109 -7.07 -9.07 -7.86
CA LEU A 109 -6.27 -8.74 -9.04
C LEU A 109 -5.57 -7.42 -8.79
N LEU A 110 -4.25 -7.37 -8.98
CA LEU A 110 -3.45 -6.16 -9.03
C LEU A 110 -2.87 -6.05 -10.43
N MET A 111 -3.40 -5.11 -11.21
CA MET A 111 -2.91 -4.79 -12.54
C MET A 111 -2.15 -3.46 -12.52
N SER A 112 -1.03 -3.38 -13.22
CA SER A 112 -0.21 -2.17 -13.28
C SER A 112 0.45 -2.01 -14.64
N THR A 113 0.61 -0.77 -15.08
CA THR A 113 1.24 -0.45 -16.37
C THR A 113 2.73 -0.79 -16.41
N ASN A 114 3.42 -0.75 -15.27
CA ASN A 114 4.87 -1.00 -15.17
C ASN A 114 5.27 -1.24 -13.71
N THR A 115 6.53 -1.61 -13.48
CA THR A 115 7.03 -1.90 -12.13
C THR A 115 6.95 -0.70 -11.18
N LYS A 116 7.05 0.54 -11.68
CA LYS A 116 6.86 1.74 -10.85
C LYS A 116 5.43 1.78 -10.29
N GLN A 117 4.42 1.54 -11.15
CA GLN A 117 3.03 1.47 -10.72
C GLN A 117 2.73 0.26 -9.83
N LEU A 118 3.39 -0.89 -10.07
CA LEU A 118 3.32 -2.04 -9.17
C LEU A 118 3.77 -1.69 -7.75
N ASN A 119 4.91 -1.01 -7.60
CA ASN A 119 5.42 -0.62 -6.28
C ASN A 119 4.46 0.37 -5.59
N LEU A 120 3.91 1.34 -6.33
CA LEU A 120 2.90 2.26 -5.78
C LEU A 120 1.62 1.53 -5.34
N ALA A 121 1.17 0.53 -6.09
CA ALA A 121 0.03 -0.31 -5.74
C ALA A 121 0.30 -1.12 -4.46
N ILE A 122 1.49 -1.71 -4.33
CA ILE A 122 1.93 -2.45 -3.14
C ILE A 122 1.96 -1.54 -1.91
N ASP A 123 2.50 -0.34 -2.05
CA ASP A 123 2.55 0.66 -0.97
C ASP A 123 1.14 1.09 -0.56
N ARG A 124 0.25 1.33 -1.53
CA ARG A 124 -1.15 1.66 -1.25
C ARG A 124 -1.83 0.52 -0.50
N LEU A 125 -1.70 -0.72 -0.97
CA LEU A 125 -2.32 -1.89 -0.33
C LEU A 125 -1.77 -2.12 1.09
N THR A 126 -0.47 -1.92 1.28
CA THR A 126 0.19 -2.01 2.59
C THR A 126 -0.31 -0.95 3.58
N LYS A 127 -0.66 0.25 3.11
CA LYS A 127 -1.19 1.34 3.94
C LYS A 127 -2.66 1.15 4.31
N ILE A 128 -3.48 0.57 3.43
CA ILE A 128 -4.94 0.46 3.65
C ILE A 128 -5.37 -0.86 4.31
N LYS A 129 -4.52 -1.89 4.31
CA LYS A 129 -4.79 -3.13 5.02
C LYS A 129 -4.97 -2.84 6.51
N ARG A 130 -5.74 -3.68 7.18
CA ARG A 130 -5.86 -3.67 8.64
C ARG A 130 -5.32 -4.97 9.21
N ILE A 131 -4.87 -4.93 10.45
CA ILE A 131 -4.52 -6.12 11.21
C ILE A 131 -5.59 -6.27 12.30
N GLN A 132 -6.27 -7.40 12.32
CA GLN A 132 -7.27 -7.74 13.34
C GLN A 132 -6.87 -9.07 13.98
N GLY A 133 -6.34 -9.01 15.20
CA GLY A 133 -5.64 -10.14 15.81
C GLY A 133 -4.44 -10.55 14.96
N GLU A 134 -4.36 -11.81 14.58
CA GLU A 134 -3.30 -12.35 13.71
C GLU A 134 -3.62 -12.22 12.21
N ASN A 135 -4.84 -11.81 11.87
CA ASN A 135 -5.32 -11.81 10.50
C ASN A 135 -5.07 -10.46 9.82
N THR A 136 -4.58 -10.53 8.58
CA THR A 136 -4.59 -9.40 7.65
C THR A 136 -5.98 -9.26 7.06
N MET A 137 -6.52 -8.04 7.10
CA MET A 137 -7.81 -7.67 6.55
C MET A 137 -7.60 -6.73 5.37
N LEU A 138 -8.26 -7.00 4.23
CA LEU A 138 -8.24 -6.14 3.05
C LEU A 138 -9.63 -5.55 2.78
N PRO A 139 -9.72 -4.30 2.29
CA PRO A 139 -11.00 -3.72 1.89
C PRO A 139 -11.48 -4.38 0.59
N VAL A 140 -12.76 -4.76 0.55
CA VAL A 140 -13.43 -5.25 -0.65
C VAL A 140 -13.77 -4.06 -1.55
N GLY A 141 -13.56 -4.23 -2.86
CA GLY A 141 -13.91 -3.24 -3.87
C GLY A 141 -12.78 -2.97 -4.84
N VAL A 142 -12.81 -1.77 -5.43
CA VAL A 142 -11.89 -1.31 -6.47
C VAL A 142 -11.05 -0.16 -5.93
N ILE A 143 -9.73 -0.23 -6.12
CA ILE A 143 -8.77 0.80 -5.74
C ILE A 143 -7.94 1.14 -6.97
N THR A 144 -7.88 2.42 -7.33
CA THR A 144 -7.17 2.89 -8.52
C THR A 144 -6.25 4.06 -8.18
N SER A 145 -5.23 4.28 -9.02
CA SER A 145 -4.41 5.49 -8.99
C SER A 145 -4.97 6.65 -9.83
N TYR A 146 -6.11 6.43 -10.49
CA TYR A 146 -6.73 7.32 -11.45
C TYR A 146 -8.24 7.44 -11.14
N PRO A 147 -8.88 8.56 -11.51
CA PRO A 147 -10.31 8.73 -11.31
C PRO A 147 -11.10 7.72 -12.16
N VAL A 148 -12.13 7.14 -11.57
CA VAL A 148 -13.11 6.33 -12.30
C VAL A 148 -14.16 7.27 -12.87
N ILE A 149 -14.24 7.38 -14.19
CA ILE A 149 -15.28 8.15 -14.86
C ILE A 149 -16.56 7.31 -14.81
N SER A 150 -17.55 7.72 -14.01
CA SER A 150 -18.90 7.16 -14.12
C SER A 150 -19.60 7.86 -15.28
N GLU A 151 -20.09 7.11 -16.26
CA GLU A 151 -21.09 7.64 -17.19
C GLU A 151 -22.29 8.13 -16.36
N LYS A 152 -22.66 9.39 -16.57
CA LYS A 152 -23.85 9.99 -15.95
C LYS A 152 -25.10 9.51 -16.67
#